data_AF-Q1IFR3-F1
#
_entry.id   AF-Q1IFR3-F1
#
_cell.length_a   1.000
_cell.length_b   1.000
_cell.length_c   1.000
_cell.angle_alpha   90.00
_cell.angle_beta   90.00
_cell.angle_gamma   90.00
#
_symmetry.space_group_name_H-M   'P 1'
#
loop_
_entity.id
_entity.type
_entity.pdbx_description
1 polymer ?
#
loop_
_entity_poly.entity_id
_entity_poly.type
_entity_poly.pdbx_seq_one_letter_code
_entity_poly.pdbx_strand_id
1 'polypeptide(L)'
;MRNTVVDEQGATTENILLNMYLYALSDLVEYFKEGDSESLGCVEEAIIDFYDFYVVQVHLVRLGGMQAIVLDSAQENTLKQDPVFAGELSMLSADRAMVENQLDWSNIESKR
;
A
#
# COMPACT_ATOMS: atom_id res chain seq x y z
N MET A 1 -16.36 12.55 -18.23
CA MET A 1 -15.71 11.73 -17.18
C MET A 1 -14.22 11.83 -17.41
N ARG A 2 -13.45 12.34 -16.43
CA ARG A 2 -12.00 12.09 -16.43
C ARG A 2 -11.85 10.61 -16.06
N ASN A 3 -11.15 9.81 -16.86
CA ASN A 3 -10.79 8.46 -16.46
C ASN A 3 -9.83 8.61 -15.26
N THR A 4 -10.32 8.31 -14.05
CA THR A 4 -9.54 8.44 -12.83
C THR A 4 -8.47 7.35 -12.74
N VAL A 5 -8.73 6.19 -13.34
CA VAL A 5 -7.76 5.11 -13.52
C VAL A 5 -7.23 5.15 -14.95
N VAL A 6 -5.91 5.17 -15.09
CA VAL A 6 -5.24 5.16 -16.41
C VAL A 6 -4.58 3.82 -16.67
N ASP A 7 -4.43 3.47 -17.94
CA ASP A 7 -3.57 2.36 -18.34
C ASP A 7 -2.12 2.65 -17.93
N GLU A 8 -1.44 1.67 -17.33
CA GLU A 8 -0.06 1.79 -16.83
C GLU A 8 0.92 2.03 -17.98
N GLN A 9 0.56 1.61 -19.20
CA GLN A 9 1.31 1.86 -20.41
C GLN A 9 1.24 3.35 -20.79
N GLY A 10 2.21 4.13 -20.32
CA GLY A 10 2.29 5.58 -20.55
C GLY A 10 1.76 6.43 -19.39
N ALA A 11 1.40 5.80 -18.26
CA ALA A 11 1.09 6.50 -17.02
C ALA A 11 2.32 7.20 -16.44
N THR A 12 2.12 8.39 -15.86
CA THR A 12 3.16 9.00 -15.02
C THR A 12 3.25 8.30 -13.67
N THR A 13 4.35 8.49 -12.94
CA THR A 13 4.48 8.02 -11.56
C THR A 13 3.30 8.44 -10.68
N GLU A 14 2.83 9.69 -10.82
CA GLU A 14 1.67 10.21 -10.09
C GLU A 14 0.38 9.48 -10.44
N ASN A 15 0.21 9.10 -11.71
CA ASN A 15 -0.95 8.33 -12.13
C ASN A 15 -0.91 6.90 -11.59
N ILE A 16 0.26 6.26 -11.57
CA ILE A 16 0.42 4.91 -11.01
C ILE A 16 0.11 4.94 -9.50
N LEU A 17 0.68 5.90 -8.77
CA LEU A 17 0.40 6.08 -7.34
C LEU A 17 -1.11 6.31 -7.08
N LEU A 18 -1.78 7.09 -7.92
CA LEU A 18 -3.22 7.29 -7.81
C LEU A 18 -4.01 6.00 -8.07
N ASN A 19 -3.64 5.22 -9.10
CA ASN A 19 -4.27 3.94 -9.37
C ASN A 19 -4.14 2.99 -8.17
N MET A 20 -2.94 2.85 -7.60
CA MET A 20 -2.68 1.99 -6.44
C MET A 20 -3.55 2.40 -5.24
N TYR A 21 -3.67 3.69 -4.97
CA TYR A 21 -4.56 4.19 -3.92
C TYR A 21 -6.03 3.84 -4.18
N LEU A 22 -6.49 3.97 -5.43
CA LEU A 22 -7.88 3.64 -5.80
C LEU A 22 -8.16 2.14 -5.70
N TYR A 23 -7.17 1.28 -5.97
CA TYR A 23 -7.29 -0.17 -5.79
C TYR A 23 -7.42 -0.51 -4.31
N ALA A 24 -6.52 -0.01 -3.45
CA ALA A 24 -6.62 -0.19 -2.00
C ALA A 24 -7.97 0.30 -1.44
N LEU A 25 -8.47 1.45 -1.93
CA LEU A 25 -9.78 1.95 -1.54
C LEU A 25 -10.93 1.04 -2.02
N SER A 26 -10.80 0.46 -3.23
CA SER A 26 -11.79 -0.47 -3.77
C SER A 26 -11.90 -1.72 -2.90
N ASP A 27 -10.77 -2.31 -2.51
CA ASP A 27 -10.72 -3.49 -1.64
C ASP A 27 -11.36 -3.18 -0.27
N LEU A 28 -11.10 -2.00 0.28
CA LEU A 28 -11.74 -1.57 1.53
C LEU A 28 -13.26 -1.41 1.38
N VAL A 29 -13.72 -0.87 0.25
CA VAL A 29 -15.17 -0.75 -0.04
C VAL A 29 -15.80 -2.13 -0.21
N GLU A 30 -15.10 -3.09 -0.80
CA GLU A 30 -15.54 -4.48 -0.94
C GLU A 30 -15.76 -5.13 0.42
N TYR A 31 -14.85 -4.95 1.38
CA TYR A 31 -15.06 -5.36 2.77
C TYR A 31 -16.36 -4.80 3.34
N PHE A 32 -16.59 -3.49 3.23
CA PHE A 32 -17.80 -2.88 3.79
C PHE A 32 -19.09 -3.31 3.11
N LYS A 33 -19.03 -3.62 1.81
CA LYS A 33 -20.18 -3.99 1.01
C LYS A 33 -20.56 -5.46 1.20
N GLU A 34 -19.56 -6.35 1.20
CA GLU A 34 -19.76 -7.80 1.10
C GLU A 34 -19.36 -8.54 2.38
N GLY A 35 -18.66 -7.87 3.30
CA GLY A 35 -18.14 -8.47 4.52
C GLY A 35 -16.96 -9.42 4.27
N ASP A 36 -16.34 -9.33 3.09
CA ASP A 36 -15.24 -10.21 2.71
C ASP A 36 -13.95 -9.84 3.46
N SER A 37 -13.58 -10.63 4.45
CA SER A 37 -12.36 -10.41 5.23
C SER A 37 -11.07 -10.56 4.41
N GLU A 38 -11.08 -11.29 3.29
CA GLU A 38 -9.87 -11.43 2.45
C GLU A 38 -9.50 -10.09 1.81
N SER A 39 -10.51 -9.28 1.44
CA SER A 39 -10.28 -7.94 0.88
C SER A 39 -9.51 -7.01 1.84
N LEU A 40 -9.62 -7.17 3.16
CA LEU A 40 -8.80 -6.41 4.12
C LEU A 40 -7.31 -6.76 4.02
N GLY A 41 -6.99 -8.03 3.74
CA GLY A 41 -5.61 -8.44 3.46
C GLY A 41 -5.09 -7.80 2.18
N CYS A 42 -5.93 -7.70 1.14
CA CYS A 42 -5.59 -7.00 -0.09
C CYS A 42 -5.33 -5.50 0.14
N VAL A 43 -6.11 -4.83 1.00
CA VAL A 43 -5.83 -3.43 1.40
C VAL A 43 -4.45 -3.30 2.02
N GLU A 44 -4.10 -4.21 2.93
CA GLU A 44 -2.79 -4.22 3.61
C GLU A 44 -1.65 -4.38 2.60
N GLU A 45 -1.75 -5.36 1.70
CA GLU A 45 -0.77 -5.61 0.65
C GLU A 45 -0.64 -4.41 -0.31
N ALA A 46 -1.77 -3.82 -0.72
CA ALA A 46 -1.77 -2.65 -1.62
C ALA A 46 -1.11 -1.42 -0.99
N ILE A 47 -1.24 -1.22 0.33
CA ILE A 47 -0.53 -0.14 1.05
C ILE A 47 0.98 -0.41 1.07
N ILE A 48 1.39 -1.65 1.30
CA ILE A 48 2.82 -2.04 1.27
C ILE A 48 3.39 -1.79 -0.12
N ASP A 49 2.71 -2.26 -1.17
CA ASP A 49 3.12 -2.07 -2.56
C ASP A 49 3.22 -0.59 -2.92
N PHE A 50 2.28 0.24 -2.44
CA PHE A 50 2.31 1.69 -2.67
C PHE A 50 3.61 2.30 -2.15
N TYR A 51 3.99 1.99 -0.90
CA TYR A 51 5.20 2.56 -0.32
C TYR A 51 6.47 1.98 -0.91
N ASP A 52 6.48 0.70 -1.29
CA ASP A 52 7.61 0.08 -2.00
C ASP A 52 7.85 0.79 -3.34
N PHE A 53 6.79 0.96 -4.13
CA PHE A 53 6.85 1.71 -5.39
C PHE A 53 7.29 3.17 -5.15
N TYR A 54 6.70 3.84 -4.16
CA TYR A 54 7.02 5.25 -3.85
C TYR A 54 8.52 5.45 -3.55
N VAL A 55 9.12 4.63 -2.68
CA VAL A 55 10.53 4.80 -2.32
C VAL A 55 11.47 4.49 -3.49
N VAL A 56 11.13 3.50 -4.33
CA VAL A 56 11.86 3.20 -5.56
C VAL A 56 11.82 4.40 -6.51
N GLN A 57 10.66 5.02 -6.70
CA GLN A 57 10.52 6.18 -7.58
C GLN A 57 11.27 7.41 -7.06
N VAL A 58 11.20 7.68 -5.75
CA VAL A 58 11.99 8.74 -5.12
C VAL A 58 13.49 8.50 -5.30
N HIS A 59 13.95 7.26 -5.13
CA HIS A 59 15.34 6.90 -5.36
C HIS A 59 15.77 7.12 -6.81
N LEU A 60 14.94 6.69 -7.77
CA LEU A 60 15.17 6.88 -9.20
C LEU A 60 15.31 8.34 -9.60
N VAL A 61 14.40 9.19 -9.11
CA VAL A 61 14.45 10.64 -9.33
C VAL A 61 15.75 11.22 -8.77
N ARG A 62 16.21 10.78 -7.58
CA ARG A 62 17.47 11.24 -6.98
C ARG A 62 18.70 10.87 -7.80
N LEU A 63 18.68 9.71 -8.48
CA LEU A 63 19.76 9.28 -9.37
C LEU A 63 19.74 10.00 -10.74
N GLY A 64 18.73 10.83 -11.01
CA GLY A 64 18.54 11.46 -12.32
C GLY A 64 18.11 10.47 -13.41
N GLY A 65 17.65 9.27 -13.02
CA GLY A 65 17.22 8.22 -13.93
C GLY A 65 15.79 8.48 -14.42
N MET A 66 15.61 8.58 -15.75
CA MET A 66 14.30 8.59 -16.41
C MET A 66 14.00 7.28 -17.16
N GLN A 67 14.77 6.22 -16.92
CA GLN A 67 14.63 4.94 -17.60
C GLN A 67 14.27 3.83 -16.61
N ALA A 68 13.62 2.79 -17.11
CA ALA A 68 13.38 1.57 -16.37
C ALA A 68 14.72 0.98 -15.92
N ILE A 69 14.83 0.70 -14.63
CA ILE A 69 15.99 0.02 -14.04
C ILE A 69 15.55 -1.30 -13.44
N VAL A 70 16.46 -2.26 -13.44
CA VAL A 70 16.33 -3.48 -12.63
C VAL A 70 17.28 -3.30 -11.46
N LEU A 71 16.73 -3.34 -10.24
CA LEU A 71 17.51 -3.29 -9.01
C LEU A 71 18.09 -4.67 -8.73
N ASP A 72 19.32 -4.72 -8.23
CA ASP A 72 19.84 -5.94 -7.64
C ASP A 72 19.33 -6.12 -6.19
N SER A 73 19.50 -7.32 -5.63
CA SER A 73 19.01 -7.62 -4.28
C SER A 73 19.64 -6.74 -3.18
N ALA A 74 20.86 -6.22 -3.37
CA ALA A 74 21.49 -5.34 -2.39
C ALA A 74 20.87 -3.93 -2.43
N GLN A 75 20.55 -3.45 -3.62
CA GLN A 75 19.84 -2.20 -3.84
C GLN A 75 18.40 -2.28 -3.30
N GLU A 76 17.67 -3.36 -3.60
CA GLU A 76 16.33 -3.59 -3.03
C GLU A 76 16.37 -3.63 -1.51
N ASN A 77 17.32 -4.35 -0.92
CA ASN A 77 17.48 -4.40 0.53
C ASN A 77 17.77 -3.02 1.13
N THR A 78 18.54 -2.19 0.43
CA THR A 78 18.82 -0.82 0.88
C THR A 78 17.56 0.05 0.84
N LEU A 79 16.72 -0.08 -0.20
CA LEU A 79 15.46 0.66 -0.31
C LEU A 79 14.41 0.21 0.71
N LYS A 80 14.39 -1.09 1.05
CA LYS A 80 13.55 -1.59 2.14
C LYS A 80 13.95 -1.06 3.52
N GLN A 81 15.14 -0.46 3.65
CA GLN A 81 15.57 0.26 4.85
C GLN A 81 15.28 1.77 4.76
N ASP A 82 14.63 2.25 3.70
CA ASP A 82 14.22 3.66 3.62
C ASP A 82 13.30 3.98 4.81
N PRO A 83 13.54 5.08 5.56
CA PRO A 83 12.76 5.41 6.74
C PRO A 83 11.26 5.56 6.48
N VAL A 84 10.86 5.94 5.27
CA VAL A 84 9.43 6.03 4.91
C VAL A 84 8.84 4.64 4.83
N PHE A 85 9.40 3.76 4.01
CA PHE A 85 8.88 2.39 3.85
C PHE A 85 8.93 1.59 5.17
N ALA A 86 10.07 1.63 5.87
CA ALA A 86 10.23 0.93 7.13
C ALA A 86 9.32 1.48 8.24
N GLY A 87 9.09 2.80 8.24
CA GLY A 87 8.18 3.46 9.18
C GLY A 87 6.73 2.99 9.00
N GLU A 88 6.25 2.99 7.76
CA GLU A 88 4.88 2.57 7.43
C GLU A 88 4.67 1.08 7.74
N LEU A 89 5.64 0.22 7.40
CA LEU A 89 5.57 -1.20 7.75
C LEU A 89 5.55 -1.42 9.26
N SER A 90 6.32 -0.63 10.02
CA SER A 90 6.31 -0.68 11.48
C SER A 90 4.97 -0.22 12.07
N MET A 91 4.34 0.82 11.49
CA MET A 91 3.04 1.30 11.93
C MET A 91 1.95 0.25 11.66
N LEU A 92 1.94 -0.31 10.45
CA LEU A 92 1.01 -1.36 10.07
C LEU A 92 1.14 -2.61 10.97
N SER A 93 2.39 -3.03 11.24
CA SER A 93 2.66 -4.13 12.16
C SER A 93 2.19 -3.83 13.59
N ALA A 94 2.35 -2.58 14.05
CA ALA A 94 1.88 -2.16 15.37
C ALA A 94 0.35 -2.14 15.46
N ASP A 95 -0.34 -1.67 14.41
CA ASP A 95 -1.80 -1.68 14.33
C ASP A 95 -2.33 -3.12 14.35
N ARG A 96 -1.70 -4.01 13.58
CA ARG A 96 -2.04 -5.44 13.58
C ARG A 96 -1.84 -6.08 14.94
N ALA A 97 -0.68 -5.86 15.56
CA ALA A 97 -0.40 -6.38 16.89
C ALA A 97 -1.36 -5.80 17.94
N MET A 98 -1.77 -4.54 17.81
CA MET A 98 -2.77 -3.93 18.70
C MET A 98 -4.11 -4.65 18.54
N VAL A 99 -4.59 -4.83 17.30
CA VAL A 99 -5.86 -5.52 17.03
C VAL A 99 -5.80 -6.96 17.55
N GLU A 100 -4.75 -7.71 17.25
CA GLU A 100 -4.61 -9.12 17.69
C GLU A 100 -4.60 -9.26 19.23
N ASN A 101 -4.03 -8.29 19.95
CA ASN A 101 -3.94 -8.30 21.42
C ASN A 101 -5.12 -7.64 22.15
N GLN A 102 -5.99 -6.89 21.46
CA GLN A 102 -7.10 -6.14 22.08
C GLN A 102 -8.48 -6.80 21.93
N LEU A 103 -8.57 -8.05 21.47
CA LEU A 103 -9.86 -8.71 21.27
C LEU A 103 -10.46 -9.29 22.56
N ASP A 104 -10.93 -8.42 23.46
CA ASP A 104 -12.12 -8.72 24.27
C ASP A 104 -13.35 -8.04 23.64
N TRP A 105 -13.90 -8.69 22.62
CA TRP A 105 -15.14 -8.25 21.95
C TRP A 105 -16.40 -8.44 22.82
N SER A 106 -16.28 -8.95 24.05
CA SER A 106 -17.45 -9.26 24.90
C SER A 106 -18.32 -8.04 25.23
N ASN A 107 -17.78 -6.82 25.10
CA ASN A 107 -18.47 -5.56 25.39
C ASN A 107 -18.94 -4.77 24.16
N ILE A 108 -18.74 -5.29 22.94
CA ILE A 108 -19.23 -4.63 21.72
C ILE A 108 -20.64 -5.17 21.43
N GLU A 109 -21.65 -4.50 22.00
CA GLU A 109 -23.06 -4.72 21.65
C GLU A 109 -23.28 -4.36 20.17
N SER A 110 -23.28 -5.35 19.27
CA SER A 110 -23.83 -5.15 17.93
C SER A 110 -25.35 -5.06 18.05
N LYS A 111 -25.89 -3.86 18.29
CA LYS A 111 -27.31 -3.61 18.08
C LYS A 111 -27.56 -3.58 16.58
N ARG A 112 -28.07 -4.70 16.06
CA ARG A 112 -28.90 -4.69 14.84
C ARG A 112 -30.29 -4.20 15.19
#